data_AF-A0A7H8PW96-F1
#
_entry.id   AF-A0A7H8PW96-F1
#
_cell.length_a   1.000
_cell.length_b   1.000
_cell.length_c   1.000
_cell.angle_alpha   90.00
_cell.angle_beta   90.00
_cell.angle_gamma   90.00
#
_symmetry.space_group_name_H-M   'P 1'
#
loop_
_entity.id
_entity.type
_entity.pdbx_description
1 polymer ?
#
loop_
_entity_poly.entity_id
_entity_poly.type
_entity_poly.pdbx_seq_one_letter_code
_entity_poly.pdbx_strand_id
1 'polypeptide(L)' 'MKDDQSSARSKDNEEFAEERSITSRERARSQLNAEVEAFLARGGAINEIDPEVTADPPRKPQPKYGSRPI' A
#
# COMPACT_ATOMS: atom_id res chain seq x y z
N MET A 1 -1.64 21.99 -30.90
CA MET A 1 -2.33 21.54 -29.68
C MET A 1 -1.35 20.67 -28.89
N LYS A 2 -0.57 21.23 -27.96
CA LYS A 2 0.44 20.51 -27.15
C LYS A 2 0.56 21.18 -25.79
N ASP A 3 -0.49 21.11 -24.97
CA ASP A 3 -0.53 21.84 -23.68
C ASP A 3 -1.12 21.02 -22.52
N ASP A 4 -1.16 19.68 -22.63
CA ASP A 4 -1.82 18.82 -21.61
C ASP A 4 -0.85 18.19 -20.58
N GLN A 5 0.46 18.30 -20.78
CA GLN A 5 1.46 17.56 -19.98
C GLN A 5 2.03 18.32 -18.77
N SER A 6 1.81 19.64 -18.66
CA SER A 6 2.34 20.45 -17.55
C SER A 6 1.50 20.33 -16.27
N SER A 7 0.18 20.20 -16.41
CA SER A 7 -0.78 20.08 -15.30
C SER A 7 -0.56 18.83 -14.44
N ALA A 8 -0.20 17.70 -15.06
CA ALA A 8 0.02 16.45 -14.33
C ALA A 8 1.25 16.51 -13.42
N ARG A 9 2.37 17.06 -13.90
CA ARG A 9 3.61 17.18 -13.11
C ARG A 9 3.52 18.19 -11.97
N SER A 10 2.71 19.24 -12.12
CA SER A 10 2.47 20.21 -11.06
C SER A 10 1.64 19.60 -9.93
N LYS A 11 0.63 18.78 -10.25
CA LYS A 11 -0.19 18.09 -9.24
C LYS A 11 0.60 17.09 -8.41
N ASP A 12 1.45 16.28 -9.04
CA ASP A 12 2.34 15.34 -8.32
C ASP A 12 3.27 16.06 -7.34
N ASN A 13 3.79 17.24 -7.71
CA ASN A 13 4.69 18.00 -6.84
C ASN A 13 3.94 18.70 -5.70
N GLU A 14 2.73 19.20 -5.96
CA GLU A 14 1.84 19.79 -4.94
C GLU A 14 1.42 18.73 -3.90
N GLU A 15 1.00 17.55 -4.36
CA GLU A 15 0.62 16.42 -3.51
C GLU A 15 1.80 15.94 -2.65
N PHE A 16 2.99 15.80 -3.24
CA PHE A 16 4.22 15.50 -2.50
C PHE A 16 4.64 16.60 -1.52
N ALA A 17 4.38 17.87 -1.85
CA ALA A 17 4.69 19.01 -0.98
C ALA A 17 3.72 19.08 0.20
N GLU A 18 2.43 18.81 -0.02
CA GLU A 18 1.43 18.70 1.02
C GLU A 18 1.78 17.57 1.99
N GLU A 19 2.17 16.37 1.50
CA GLU A 19 2.58 15.23 2.34
C GLU A 19 3.83 15.51 3.21
N ARG A 20 4.70 16.43 2.79
CA ARG A 20 5.89 16.84 3.58
C ARG A 20 5.57 17.86 4.66
N SER A 21 4.39 18.46 4.65
CA SER A 21 3.94 19.36 5.71
C SER A 21 3.60 18.60 6.99
N ILE A 22 4.00 19.16 8.14
CA ILE A 22 3.71 18.62 9.47
C ILE A 22 2.20 18.46 9.67
N THR A 23 1.42 19.42 9.19
CA THR A 23 -0.05 19.44 9.32
C THR A 23 -0.73 18.35 8.49
N SER A 24 -0.15 17.96 7.35
CA SER A 24 -0.66 16.86 6.53
C SER A 24 -0.38 15.51 7.20
N ARG A 25 0.83 15.34 7.74
CA ARG A 25 1.18 14.13 8.50
C ARG A 25 0.35 13.98 9.78
N GLU A 26 -0.02 15.07 10.44
CA GLU A 26 -0.95 15.07 11.57
C GLU A 26 -2.37 14.65 11.17
N ARG A 27 -2.86 15.14 10.02
CA ARG A 27 -4.17 14.72 9.46
C ARG A 27 -4.17 13.22 9.13
N ALA A 28 -3.15 12.73 8.44
CA ALA A 28 -3.02 11.32 8.10
C ALA A 28 -2.98 10.43 9.35
N ARG A 29 -2.25 10.85 10.41
CA ARG A 29 -2.23 10.15 11.70
C ARG A 29 -3.60 10.13 12.38
N SER A 30 -4.29 11.27 12.39
CA SER A 30 -5.63 11.38 12.99
C SER A 30 -6.63 10.49 12.28
N GLN A 31 -6.59 10.46 10.94
CA GLN A 31 -7.43 9.58 10.13
C GLN A 31 -7.14 8.11 10.41
N LEU A 32 -5.86 7.71 10.39
CA LEU A 32 -5.46 6.34 10.70
C LEU A 32 -5.94 5.89 12.08
N ASN A 33 -5.79 6.74 13.10
CA ASN A 33 -6.25 6.44 14.46
C ASN A 33 -7.76 6.20 14.50
N ALA A 34 -8.55 7.07 13.84
CA ALA A 34 -10.01 6.92 13.78
C ALA A 34 -10.43 5.61 13.07
N GLU A 35 -9.74 5.24 12.00
CA GLU A 35 -10.00 4.00 11.27
C GLU A 35 -9.65 2.76 12.11
N VAL A 36 -8.53 2.80 12.86
CA VAL A 36 -8.13 1.75 13.79
C VAL A 36 -9.18 1.59 14.91
N GLU A 37 -9.62 2.69 15.53
CA GLU A 37 -10.67 2.64 16.55
C GLU A 37 -11.96 2.04 16.00
N ALA A 38 -12.38 2.46 14.80
CA ALA A 38 -13.56 1.92 14.14
C ALA A 38 -13.41 0.43 13.78
N PHE A 39 -12.22 -0.03 13.42
CA PHE A 39 -11.93 -1.43 13.16
C PHE A 39 -12.06 -2.27 14.44
N LEU A 40 -11.49 -1.80 15.55
CA LEU A 40 -11.59 -2.46 16.85
C LEU A 40 -13.04 -2.47 17.38
N ALA A 41 -13.76 -1.34 17.25
CA ALA A 41 -15.16 -1.24 17.67
C ALA A 41 -16.10 -2.17 16.88
N ARG A 42 -15.77 -2.46 15.62
CA ARG A 42 -16.49 -3.43 14.78
C ARG A 42 -16.16 -4.90 15.12
N GLY A 43 -15.31 -5.14 16.12
CA GLY A 43 -14.88 -6.48 16.53
C GLY A 43 -13.68 -7.02 15.75
N GLY A 44 -12.95 -6.16 15.03
CA GLY A 44 -11.65 -6.49 14.46
C GLY A 44 -10.59 -6.70 15.56
N ALA A 45 -9.61 -7.57 15.29
CA ALA A 45 -8.51 -7.85 16.20
C ALA A 45 -7.17 -7.57 15.51
N ILE A 46 -6.21 -7.01 16.25
CA ILE A 46 -4.85 -6.80 15.78
C ILE A 46 -4.04 -8.03 16.19
N ASN A 47 -3.42 -8.70 15.23
CA ASN A 47 -2.56 -9.85 15.48
C ASN A 47 -1.10 -9.39 15.45
N GLU A 48 -0.35 -9.74 16.48
CA GLU A 48 1.10 -9.59 16.51
C GLU A 48 1.72 -10.73 15.70
N ILE A 49 2.61 -10.39 14.76
CA ILE A 49 3.31 -11.35 13.92
C ILE A 49 4.79 -11.30 14.30
N ASP A 50 5.34 -12.45 14.66
CA ASP A 50 6.75 -12.56 15.00
C ASP A 50 7.64 -12.19 13.79
N PRO A 51 8.79 -11.52 14.01
CA PRO A 51 9.65 -11.04 12.92
C PRO A 51 10.18 -12.16 12.01
N GLU A 52 10.24 -13.39 12.52
CA GLU A 52 10.77 -14.55 11.80
C GLU A 52 9.69 -15.31 11.01
N VAL A 53 8.42 -14.88 11.08
CA VAL A 53 7.31 -15.48 10.32
C VAL A 53 7.40 -15.03 8.87
N THR A 54 8.17 -15.78 8.09
CA THR A 54 8.10 -15.73 6.63
C THR A 54 6.89 -16.57 6.21
N ALA A 55 5.85 -15.94 5.64
CA ALA A 55 4.75 -16.67 5.03
C ALA A 55 5.31 -17.74 4.07
N ASP A 56 4.77 -18.98 4.15
CA ASP A 56 5.30 -20.18 3.49
C ASP A 56 5.97 -19.85 2.15
N PRO A 57 7.29 -20.09 1.99
CA PRO A 57 8.02 -19.68 0.81
C PRO A 57 7.31 -20.16 -0.46
N PRO A 58 7.24 -19.33 -1.52
CA PRO A 58 6.53 -19.69 -2.74
C PRO A 58 7.01 -21.04 -3.25
N ARG A 59 6.08 -22.00 -3.31
CA ARG A 59 6.40 -23.40 -3.66
C ARG A 59 7.02 -23.44 -5.05
N LYS A 60 8.01 -24.31 -5.24
CA LYS A 60 8.69 -24.50 -6.52
C LYS A 60 7.66 -24.66 -7.65
N PRO A 61 7.72 -23.85 -8.72
CA PRO A 61 6.83 -24.01 -9.85
C PRO A 61 7.04 -25.40 -10.45
N GLN A 62 5.94 -26.14 -10.65
CA GLN A 62 6.00 -27.41 -11.35
C GLN A 62 6.35 -27.14 -12.83
N PRO A 63 7.39 -27.76 -13.41
CA PRO A 63 7.67 -27.62 -14.83
C PRO A 63 6.55 -28.30 -15.63
N LYS A 64 5.68 -27.51 -16.28
CA LYS A 64 4.69 -28.00 -17.26
C LYS A 64 5.25 -28.07 -18.70
N TYR A 65 6.51 -27.67 -18.89
CA TYR A 65 7.17 -27.74 -20.19
C TYR A 65 7.55 -29.20 -20.51
N GLY A 66 7.15 -29.67 -21.70
CA GLY A 66 7.39 -31.06 -22.15
C GLY A 66 6.24 -32.05 -21.92
N SER A 67 5.08 -31.61 -21.40
CA SER A 67 3.89 -32.45 -21.24
C SER A 67 3.06 -32.64 -22.53
N ARG A 68 3.48 -32.00 -23.62
CA ARG A 68 2.88 -32.12 -24.95
C ARG A 68 3.91 -32.78 -25.87
N PRO A 69 3.59 -33.93 -26.51
CA PRO A 69 4.48 -34.52 -27.51
C PRO A 69 4.69 -33.55 -28.68
N ILE A 70 5.92 -33.53 -29.22
CA ILE A 70 6.32 -32.77 -30.40
C ILE A 70 5.95 -33.52 -31.69
#